data_AF-A0A702R0Q3-F1
#
_entry.id   AF-A0A702R0Q3-F1
#
_cell.length_a   1.000
_cell.length_b   1.000
_cell.length_c   1.000
_cell.angle_alpha   90.00
_cell.angle_beta   90.00
_cell.angle_gamma   90.00
#
_symmetry.space_group_name_H-M   'P 1'
#
loop_
_entity.id
_entity.type
_entity.pdbx_description
1 polymer ?
#
loop_
_entity_poly.entity_id
_entity_poly.type
_entity_poly.pdbx_seq_one_letter_code
_entity_poly.pdbx_strand_id
1 'polypeptide(L)' 'MENLFNTQKTNDPIDCTRSKARKLADLIEAWEPPDHWFTGIGKSEGKVLLIAFLRNCKGFRTH' A
#
# COMPACT_ATOMS: atom_id res chain seq x y z
N MET A 1 8.79 -8.99 18.24
CA MET A 1 7.71 -8.40 17.43
C MET A 1 8.30 -7.14 16.83
N GLU A 2 8.82 -7.22 15.61
CA GLU A 2 9.33 -6.03 14.91
C GLU A 2 8.19 -5.02 14.81
N ASN A 3 8.45 -3.77 15.18
CA ASN A 3 7.48 -2.68 15.07
C ASN A 3 7.12 -2.50 13.59
N LEU A 4 6.07 -3.18 13.14
CA LEU A 4 5.56 -3.12 11.76
C LEU A 4 5.13 -1.69 11.37
N PHE A 5 4.84 -0.86 12.37
CA PHE A 5 4.46 0.54 12.20
C PHE A 5 5.49 1.43 12.91
N ASN A 6 6.45 1.91 12.13
CA ASN A 6 7.33 3.00 12.53
C ASN A 6 6.50 4.30 12.56
N THR A 7 6.38 4.94 13.72
CA THR A 7 5.66 6.21 13.91
C THR A 7 6.43 7.43 13.40
N GLN A 8 7.52 7.24 12.65
CA GLN A 8 8.18 8.32 11.94
C GLN A 8 7.21 8.93 10.93
N LYS A 9 6.88 10.20 11.13
CA LYS A 9 6.27 11.05 10.10
C LYS A 9 7.33 11.39 9.06
N THR A 10 7.76 10.40 8.28
CA THR A 10 8.57 10.67 7.10
C THR A 10 7.62 11.16 6.01
N ASN A 11 7.43 12.47 5.92
CA ASN A 11 7.04 13.10 4.64
C ASN A 11 8.15 12.92 3.58
N ASP A 12 9.16 12.10 3.87
CA ASP A 12 10.19 11.74 2.92
C ASP A 12 9.57 11.04 1.71
N PRO A 13 10.01 11.41 0.50
CA PRO A 13 9.67 10.71 -0.72
C PRO A 13 9.83 9.20 -0.55
N ILE A 14 8.76 8.45 -0.77
CA ILE A 14 8.85 7.00 -0.87
C ILE A 14 9.54 6.70 -2.19
N ASP A 15 10.72 6.09 -2.14
CA ASP A 15 11.36 5.48 -3.32
C ASP A 15 11.05 3.97 -3.34
N CYS A 16 9.96 3.62 -4.02
CA CYS A 16 9.47 2.26 -4.09
C CYS A 16 9.91 1.59 -5.40
N THR A 17 10.82 0.63 -5.29
CA THR A 17 11.20 -0.23 -6.42
C THR A 17 10.07 -1.21 -6.75
N ARG A 18 10.08 -1.76 -7.97
CA ARG A 18 9.14 -2.82 -8.39
C ARG A 18 9.07 -4.00 -7.40
N SER A 19 10.21 -4.42 -6.85
CA SER A 19 10.25 -5.55 -5.91
C SER A 19 9.62 -5.19 -4.56
N LYS A 20 9.82 -3.95 -4.07
CA LYS A 20 9.16 -3.44 -2.87
C LYS A 20 7.64 -3.32 -3.07
N ALA A 21 7.20 -2.81 -4.23
CA ALA A 21 5.79 -2.67 -4.55
C ALA A 21 5.06 -4.02 -4.53
N ARG A 22 5.67 -5.07 -5.10
CA ARG A 22 5.11 -6.43 -5.07
C ARG A 22 4.99 -7.00 -3.67
N LYS A 23 6.05 -6.86 -2.85
CA LYS A 23 6.00 -7.27 -1.43
C LYS A 23 4.89 -6.55 -0.66
N LEU A 24 4.70 -5.26 -0.93
CA LEU A 24 3.61 -4.49 -0.32
C LEU A 24 2.23 -5.00 -0.79
N ALA A 25 2.09 -5.38 -2.06
CA ALA A 25 0.85 -5.97 -2.57
C ALA A 25 0.49 -7.27 -1.81
N ASP A 26 1.47 -8.13 -1.57
CA ASP A 26 1.27 -9.40 -0.85
C ASP A 26 0.85 -9.15 0.61
N LEU A 27 1.41 -8.13 1.26
CA LEU A 27 1.01 -7.72 2.62
C LEU A 27 -0.41 -7.15 2.65
N ILE A 28 -0.76 -6.29 1.69
CA ILE A 28 -2.10 -5.69 1.60
C ILE A 28 -3.15 -6.76 1.30
N GLU A 29 -2.82 -7.76 0.48
CA GLU A 29 -3.72 -8.87 0.16
C GLU A 29 -4.18 -9.63 1.41
N ALA A 30 -3.28 -9.86 2.38
CA ALA A 30 -3.61 -10.50 3.65
C ALA A 30 -4.28 -9.57 4.68
N TRP A 31 -4.26 -8.26 4.47
CA TRP A 31 -4.77 -7.27 5.43
C TRP A 31 -6.24 -6.90 5.18
N GLU A 32 -7.09 -6.95 6.20
CA GLU A 32 -8.47 -6.46 6.09
C GLU A 32 -8.54 -4.96 6.41
N PRO A 33 -8.96 -4.11 5.47
CA PRO A 33 -9.05 -2.68 5.70
C PRO A 33 -10.20 -2.33 6.66
N PRO A 34 -10.04 -1.28 7.50
CA PRO A 34 -11.13 -0.79 8.33
C PRO A 34 -12.24 -0.18 7.46
N ASP A 35 -13.44 -0.10 8.03
CA ASP A 35 -14.56 0.55 7.37
C ASP A 35 -14.23 2.02 7.09
N HIS A 36 -14.69 2.51 5.94
CA HIS A 36 -14.38 3.85 5.42
C HIS A 36 -12.91 4.15 5.10
N TRP A 37 -12.01 3.14 5.07
CA TRP A 37 -10.62 3.32 4.62
C TRP A 37 -10.53 3.93 3.21
N PHE A 38 -11.42 3.51 2.31
CA PHE A 38 -11.49 4.03 0.95
C PHE A 38 -12.86 4.65 0.71
N THR A 39 -12.89 5.98 0.62
CA THR A 39 -14.11 6.75 0.37
C THR A 39 -14.46 6.74 -1.12
N GLY A 40 -15.75 6.62 -1.45
CA GLY A 40 -16.26 6.69 -2.83
C GLY A 40 -16.64 5.34 -3.44
N ILE A 41 -15.74 4.35 -3.36
CA ILE A 41 -15.93 3.00 -3.95
C ILE A 41 -15.96 1.87 -2.91
N GLY A 42 -15.71 2.19 -1.64
CA GLY A 42 -15.70 1.22 -0.55
C GLY A 42 -14.39 0.45 -0.43
N LYS A 43 -14.22 -0.21 0.74
CA LYS A 43 -12.95 -0.78 1.17
C LYS A 43 -12.47 -1.96 0.31
N SER A 44 -13.38 -2.83 -0.13
CA SER A 44 -13.04 -4.03 -0.91
C SER A 44 -12.57 -3.67 -2.31
N GLU A 45 -13.28 -2.79 -2.99
CA GLU A 45 -12.92 -2.33 -4.34
C GLU A 45 -11.63 -1.48 -4.31
N GLY A 46 -11.51 -0.59 -3.32
CA GLY A 46 -10.28 0.17 -3.08
C GLY A 46 -9.06 -0.71 -2.85
N LYS A 47 -9.21 -1.81 -2.10
CA LYS A 47 -8.13 -2.79 -1.88
C LYS A 47 -7.71 -3.47 -3.18
N VAL A 48 -8.67 -3.91 -4.00
CA VAL A 48 -8.38 -4.54 -5.30
C VAL A 48 -7.63 -3.59 -6.22
N LEU A 49 -8.05 -2.33 -6.32
CA LEU A 49 -7.37 -1.31 -7.14
C LEU A 49 -5.94 -1.05 -6.67
N LEU A 50 -5.71 -0.92 -5.37
CA LEU A 50 -4.39 -0.70 -4.82
C LEU A 50 -3.44 -1.89 -5.09
N ILE A 51 -3.92 -3.12 -4.88
CA ILE A 51 -3.15 -4.33 -5.20
C ILE A 51 -2.82 -4.39 -6.69
N ALA A 52 -3.80 -4.10 -7.56
CA ALA A 52 -3.60 -4.09 -9.00
C ALA A 52 -2.53 -3.08 -9.43
N PHE A 53 -2.55 -1.87 -8.86
CA PHE A 53 -1.51 -0.86 -9.08
C PHE A 53 -0.13 -1.38 -8.67
N LEU A 54 0.01 -1.91 -7.45
CA LEU A 54 1.28 -2.38 -6.90
C LEU A 54 1.86 -3.58 -7.66
N ARG A 55 1.02 -4.50 -8.15
CA ARG A 55 1.46 -5.67 -8.94
C ARG A 55 1.97 -5.28 -10.34
N ASN A 56 1.41 -4.21 -10.93
CA ASN A 56 1.67 -3.83 -12.32
C ASN A 56 2.60 -2.62 -12.49
N CYS A 57 2.89 -1.87 -11.43
CA CYS A 57 3.82 -0.74 -11.52
C CYS A 57 5.28 -1.20 -11.73
N LYS A 58 6.11 -0.32 -12.29
CA LYS A 58 7.57 -0.51 -12.41
C LYS A 58 8.34 0.02 -11.19
N GLY A 59 7.61 0.36 -10.11
CA GLY A 59 8.06 1.23 -9.03
C GLY A 59 7.35 2.58 -9.10
N PHE A 60 7.37 3.32 -7.99
CA PHE A 60 6.78 4.65 -7.90
C PHE A 60 7.51 5.51 -6.88
N ARG A 61 7.38 6.83 -7.06
CA ARG A 61 7.89 7.83 -6.13
C ARG A 61 6.77 8.74 -5.66
N THR A 62 6.75 9.06 -4.36
CA THR A 62 5.89 10.12 -3.82
C THR A 62 6.71 11.40 -3.63
N HIS A 63 6.07 12.56 -3.77
CA HIS A 63 6.67 13.88 -3.60
C HIS A 63 6.04 14.61 -2.43
#